data_AF-J5HHH0-F1
#
_entry.id   AF-J5HHH0-F1
#
_cell.length_a   1.000
_cell.length_b   1.000
_cell.length_c   1.000
_cell.angle_alpha   90.00
_cell.angle_beta   90.00
_cell.angle_gamma   90.00
#
_symmetry.space_group_name_H-M   'P 1'
#
loop_
_entity.id
_entity.type
_entity.pdbx_description
1 polymer ?
#
loop_
_entity_poly.entity_id
_entity_poly.type
_entity_poly.pdbx_seq_one_letter_code
_entity_poly.pdbx_strand_id
1 'polypeptide(L)'
;MANLQDIRRRIRSVKSIQQITNAMDMVATSRLRRAKEAANANRPYAEKTAAVIRSVAAAADDVSHPLLERHESGKRLILVMAADKGLAGAYSSNALKAAMALVEDKANTQIVTVGRKARDFFKNRSFDIVSEHIGISEKPRAQHAQKIADELIAAFSEGGIKEVYMIYTRFVSAITCVPEAVKLLPFEAPEDDGQPRAQYIYEPDAETVLGHLLPQYLFTTIYAALLQSAASELSSRMNAMSNATDNAGELIGKLDLYYNKVRQAGITNEINEIVGGAEALK
;
A
#
# COMPACT_ATOMS: atom_id res chain seq x y z
N MET A 1 -38.77 -15.14 19.17
CA MET A 1 -37.59 -15.52 19.99
C MET A 1 -36.48 -15.97 19.05
N ALA A 2 -35.21 -15.73 19.38
CA ALA A 2 -34.10 -16.23 18.57
C ALA A 2 -34.18 -17.77 18.52
N ASN A 3 -34.41 -18.33 17.34
CA ASN A 3 -34.50 -19.77 17.15
C ASN A 3 -33.12 -20.40 17.41
N LEU A 4 -33.06 -21.51 18.15
CA LEU A 4 -31.83 -22.30 18.35
C LEU A 4 -31.11 -22.61 17.03
N GLN A 5 -31.90 -22.81 15.97
CA GLN A 5 -31.42 -23.04 14.63
C GLN A 5 -30.66 -21.82 14.06
N ASP A 6 -31.12 -20.60 14.34
CA ASP A 6 -30.48 -19.36 13.89
C ASP A 6 -29.13 -19.16 14.57
N ILE A 7 -29.07 -19.41 15.89
CA ILE A 7 -27.82 -19.31 16.66
C ILE A 7 -26.82 -20.33 16.13
N ARG A 8 -27.24 -21.58 15.92
CA ARG A 8 -26.40 -22.64 15.34
C ARG A 8 -25.93 -22.29 13.93
N ARG A 9 -26.79 -21.70 13.09
CA ARG A 9 -26.42 -21.22 11.76
C ARG A 9 -25.37 -20.11 11.84
N ARG A 10 -25.53 -19.17 12.77
CA ARG A 10 -24.57 -18.08 12.99
C ARG A 10 -23.22 -18.59 13.46
N ILE A 11 -23.17 -19.54 14.41
CA ILE A 11 -21.93 -20.19 14.85
C ILE A 11 -21.19 -20.83 13.67
N ARG A 12 -21.90 -21.60 12.84
CA ARG A 12 -21.30 -22.22 11.63
C ARG A 12 -20.75 -21.17 10.66
N SER A 13 -21.49 -20.09 10.45
CA SER A 13 -21.04 -18.98 9.59
C SER A 13 -19.77 -18.34 10.12
N VAL A 14 -19.69 -18.04 11.42
CA VAL A 14 -18.50 -17.40 12.02
C VAL A 14 -17.31 -18.35 12.01
N LYS A 15 -17.50 -19.65 12.25
CA LYS A 15 -16.44 -20.67 12.11
C LYS A 15 -15.88 -20.73 10.70
N SER A 16 -16.74 -20.66 9.68
CA SER A 16 -16.28 -20.61 8.28
C SER A 16 -15.47 -19.34 7.99
N ILE A 17 -15.92 -18.19 8.48
CA ILE A 17 -15.18 -16.92 8.36
C ILE A 17 -13.81 -17.04 9.04
N GLN A 18 -13.74 -17.59 10.26
CA GLN A 18 -12.49 -17.78 11.00
C GLN A 18 -11.48 -18.66 10.23
N GLN A 19 -11.94 -19.74 9.60
CA GLN A 19 -11.09 -20.59 8.78
C GLN A 19 -10.53 -19.85 7.56
N ILE A 20 -11.38 -19.04 6.90
CA ILE A 20 -10.97 -18.23 5.74
C ILE A 20 -9.95 -17.17 6.15
N THR A 21 -10.19 -16.44 7.25
CA THR A 21 -9.27 -15.41 7.72
C THR A 21 -7.93 -16.02 8.14
N ASN A 22 -7.94 -17.17 8.83
CA ASN A 22 -6.71 -17.88 9.18
C ASN A 22 -5.93 -18.34 7.93
N ALA A 23 -6.61 -18.87 6.92
CA ALA A 23 -5.98 -19.22 5.65
C ALA A 23 -5.38 -18.00 4.94
N MET A 24 -6.10 -16.88 4.92
CA MET A 24 -5.62 -15.63 4.34
C MET A 24 -4.40 -15.07 5.08
N ASP A 25 -4.37 -15.17 6.41
CA ASP A 25 -3.23 -14.78 7.24
C ASP A 25 -1.97 -15.59 6.89
N MET A 26 -2.08 -16.91 6.81
CA MET A 26 -0.97 -17.78 6.39
C MET A 26 -0.47 -17.46 4.97
N VAL A 27 -1.39 -17.19 4.03
CA VAL A 27 -1.02 -16.81 2.66
C VAL A 27 -0.32 -15.45 2.63
N ALA A 28 -0.79 -14.47 3.41
CA ALA A 28 -0.17 -13.16 3.51
C ALA A 28 1.23 -13.26 4.13
N THR A 29 1.38 -14.04 5.21
CA THR A 29 2.66 -14.30 5.88
C THR A 29 3.69 -14.90 4.93
N SER A 30 3.30 -15.95 4.17
CA SER A 30 4.15 -16.60 3.16
C SER A 30 4.65 -15.62 2.10
N ARG A 31 3.75 -14.76 1.59
CA ARG A 31 4.07 -13.76 0.56
C ARG A 31 4.90 -12.60 1.12
N LEU A 32 4.63 -12.17 2.36
CA LEU A 32 5.35 -11.10 3.04
C LEU A 32 6.84 -11.43 3.12
N ARG A 33 7.18 -12.67 3.47
CA ARG A 33 8.58 -13.11 3.51
C ARG A 33 9.30 -12.85 2.18
N ARG A 34 8.69 -13.25 1.06
CA ARG A 34 9.25 -13.03 -0.29
C ARG A 34 9.34 -11.54 -0.65
N ALA A 35 8.32 -10.75 -0.29
CA ALA A 35 8.32 -9.31 -0.54
C ALA A 35 9.43 -8.59 0.26
N LYS A 36 9.66 -8.99 1.52
CA LYS A 36 10.76 -8.47 2.35
C LYS A 36 12.12 -8.82 1.78
N GLU A 37 12.32 -10.07 1.35
CA GLU A 37 13.56 -10.51 0.71
C GLU A 37 13.84 -9.67 -0.55
N ALA A 38 12.83 -9.43 -1.39
CA ALA A 38 12.96 -8.59 -2.58
C ALA A 38 13.26 -7.11 -2.25
N ALA A 39 12.60 -6.54 -1.24
CA ALA A 39 12.84 -5.16 -0.80
C ALA A 39 14.26 -4.98 -0.23
N ASN A 40 14.73 -5.93 0.58
CA ASN A 40 16.08 -5.91 1.13
C ASN A 40 17.15 -6.08 0.05
N ALA A 41 16.91 -6.94 -0.95
CA ALA A 41 17.83 -7.15 -2.06
C ALA A 41 17.98 -5.89 -2.94
N ASN A 42 16.93 -5.08 -3.08
CA ASN A 42 16.96 -3.84 -3.86
C ASN A 42 17.60 -2.66 -3.11
N ARG A 43 17.69 -2.72 -1.77
CA ARG A 43 18.16 -1.59 -0.95
C ARG A 43 19.60 -1.15 -1.29
N PRO A 44 20.59 -2.04 -1.41
CA PRO A 44 21.97 -1.63 -1.76
C PRO A 44 22.05 -0.93 -3.12
N TYR A 45 21.24 -1.38 -4.09
CA TYR A 45 21.21 -0.78 -5.42
C TYR A 45 20.65 0.64 -5.36
N ALA A 46 19.52 0.85 -4.67
CA ALA A 46 18.93 2.18 -4.50
C ALA A 46 19.87 3.14 -3.73
N GLU A 47 20.50 2.67 -2.65
CA GLU A 47 21.46 3.47 -1.86
C GLU A 47 22.68 3.87 -2.69
N LYS A 48 23.23 2.95 -3.51
CA LYS A 48 24.40 3.23 -4.34
C LYS A 48 24.09 4.14 -5.51
N THR A 49 22.95 3.95 -6.20
CA THR A 49 22.51 4.83 -7.29
C THR A 49 22.27 6.24 -6.77
N ALA A 50 21.62 6.38 -5.60
CA ALA A 50 21.46 7.66 -4.94
C ALA A 50 22.82 8.31 -4.64
N ALA A 51 23.78 7.57 -4.08
CA ALA A 51 25.11 8.08 -3.76
C ALA A 51 25.86 8.56 -5.01
N VAL A 52 25.81 7.80 -6.12
CA VAL A 52 26.47 8.20 -7.38
C VAL A 52 25.85 9.46 -7.92
N ILE A 53 24.51 9.58 -7.92
CA ILE A 53 23.84 10.80 -8.39
C ILE A 53 24.15 12.00 -7.53
N ARG A 54 24.26 11.83 -6.20
CA ARG A 54 24.73 12.91 -5.32
C ARG A 54 26.10 13.41 -5.73
N SER A 55 27.02 12.50 -6.01
CA SER A 55 28.39 12.87 -6.42
C SER A 55 28.43 13.50 -7.81
N VAL A 56 27.62 13.02 -8.76
CA VAL A 56 27.54 13.57 -10.12
C VAL A 56 26.88 14.95 -10.11
N ALA A 57 25.73 15.10 -9.45
CA ALA A 57 25.00 16.36 -9.37
C ALA A 57 25.82 17.47 -8.70
N ALA A 58 26.63 17.14 -7.68
CA ALA A 58 27.52 18.09 -7.03
C ALA A 58 28.79 18.45 -7.82
N ALA A 59 29.18 17.62 -8.80
CA ALA A 59 30.29 17.91 -9.71
C ALA A 59 29.82 18.64 -10.98
N ALA A 60 28.53 18.57 -11.25
CA ALA A 60 27.82 19.16 -12.36
C ALA A 60 27.21 20.52 -11.96
N ASP A 61 28.03 21.41 -11.37
CA ASP A 61 27.68 22.83 -11.28
C ASP A 61 27.48 23.32 -12.72
N ASP A 62 26.28 23.76 -13.09
CA ASP A 62 25.84 24.22 -14.43
C ASP A 62 25.34 23.19 -15.46
N VAL A 63 24.97 21.95 -15.08
CA VAL A 63 24.32 21.03 -16.03
C VAL A 63 22.82 21.32 -16.20
N SER A 64 22.42 21.66 -17.42
CA SER A 64 21.02 21.76 -17.85
C SER A 64 20.48 20.38 -18.20
N HIS A 65 19.45 19.93 -17.50
CA HIS A 65 18.74 18.70 -17.83
C HIS A 65 17.24 18.90 -17.55
N PRO A 66 16.33 18.42 -18.42
CA PRO A 66 14.89 18.63 -18.24
C PRO A 66 14.37 18.19 -16.86
N LEU A 67 14.90 17.10 -16.31
CA LEU A 67 14.50 16.59 -14.98
C LEU A 67 15.06 17.38 -13.77
N LEU A 68 15.99 18.32 -13.99
CA LEU A 68 16.52 19.24 -12.98
C LEU A 68 15.84 20.62 -13.04
N GLU A 69 15.21 20.95 -14.18
CA GLU A 69 14.60 22.25 -14.40
C GLU A 69 13.39 22.48 -13.50
N ARG A 70 13.38 23.65 -12.83
CA ARG A 70 12.26 24.08 -12.02
C ARG A 70 11.27 24.85 -12.89
N HIS A 71 10.09 24.29 -13.10
CA HIS A 71 9.03 24.99 -13.82
C HIS A 71 8.31 25.97 -12.87
N GLU A 72 8.17 27.24 -13.27
CA GLU A 72 7.48 28.24 -12.43
C GLU A 72 5.97 27.99 -12.35
N SER A 73 5.39 27.39 -13.41
CA SER A 73 3.96 27.08 -13.54
C SER A 73 3.75 25.64 -14.01
N GLY A 74 2.56 25.09 -13.76
CA GLY A 74 2.20 23.72 -14.13
C GLY A 74 1.42 23.00 -13.04
N LYS A 75 0.86 21.84 -13.38
CA LYS A 75 0.11 20.99 -12.43
C LYS A 75 1.04 20.18 -11.55
N ARG A 76 0.58 19.77 -10.38
CA ARG A 76 1.23 18.75 -9.53
C ARG A 76 0.81 17.36 -10.01
N LEU A 77 1.77 16.48 -10.26
CA LEU A 77 1.51 15.07 -10.55
C LEU A 77 1.77 14.23 -9.32
N ILE A 78 0.82 13.38 -8.94
CA ILE A 78 0.97 12.51 -7.76
C ILE A 78 0.84 11.05 -8.19
N LEU A 79 1.95 10.30 -8.09
CA LEU A 79 1.97 8.85 -8.15
C LEU A 79 1.50 8.28 -6.81
N VAL A 80 0.34 7.63 -6.77
CA VAL A 80 -0.23 7.06 -5.54
C VAL A 80 -0.26 5.54 -5.60
N MET A 81 0.44 4.90 -4.66
CA MET A 81 0.45 3.44 -4.52
C MET A 81 -0.53 2.99 -3.43
N ALA A 82 -1.50 2.15 -3.82
CA ALA A 82 -2.44 1.49 -2.92
C ALA A 82 -2.69 0.04 -3.35
N ALA A 83 -3.54 -0.67 -2.61
CA ALA A 83 -3.77 -2.09 -2.85
C ALA A 83 -4.72 -2.33 -4.04
N ASP A 84 -4.52 -3.45 -4.74
CA ASP A 84 -5.52 -3.99 -5.65
C ASP A 84 -6.69 -4.66 -4.91
N LYS A 85 -6.40 -5.26 -3.75
CA LYS A 85 -7.37 -6.01 -2.95
C LYS A 85 -7.64 -5.35 -1.61
N GLY A 86 -8.82 -5.63 -1.06
CA GLY A 86 -9.18 -5.21 0.29
C GLY A 86 -8.51 -6.05 1.39
N LEU A 87 -9.12 -6.00 2.58
CA LEU A 87 -8.74 -6.80 3.75
C LEU A 87 -7.30 -6.56 4.25
N ALA A 88 -6.75 -5.37 3.98
CA ALA A 88 -5.41 -4.94 4.39
C ALA A 88 -5.45 -3.86 5.49
N GLY A 89 -6.45 -3.90 6.37
CA GLY A 89 -6.64 -2.90 7.42
C GLY A 89 -6.69 -1.47 6.87
N ALA A 90 -5.95 -0.56 7.51
CA ALA A 90 -5.90 0.86 7.16
C ALA A 90 -4.88 1.21 6.06
N TYR A 91 -4.22 0.23 5.45
CA TYR A 91 -3.13 0.43 4.48
C TYR A 91 -3.48 1.44 3.37
N SER A 92 -4.49 1.11 2.54
CA SER A 92 -4.86 1.97 1.42
C SER A 92 -5.47 3.29 1.90
N SER A 93 -6.25 3.30 2.98
CA SER A 93 -6.82 4.55 3.50
C SER A 93 -5.75 5.53 3.97
N ASN A 94 -4.66 5.04 4.57
CA ASN A 94 -3.58 5.89 5.05
C ASN A 94 -2.77 6.48 3.89
N ALA A 95 -2.44 5.68 2.86
CA ALA A 95 -1.80 6.17 1.65
C ALA A 95 -2.68 7.21 0.92
N LEU A 96 -3.98 6.95 0.79
CA LEU A 96 -4.93 7.87 0.15
C LEU A 96 -5.08 9.19 0.92
N LYS A 97 -5.07 9.15 2.27
CA LYS A 97 -5.06 10.36 3.10
C LYS A 97 -3.78 11.17 2.91
N ALA A 98 -2.62 10.52 2.87
CA ALA A 98 -1.34 11.18 2.62
C ALA A 98 -1.33 11.85 1.23
N ALA A 99 -1.86 11.17 0.20
CA ALA A 99 -2.01 11.75 -1.13
C ALA A 99 -2.94 12.97 -1.14
N MET A 100 -4.09 12.88 -0.47
CA MET A 100 -5.04 14.01 -0.38
C MET A 100 -4.45 15.22 0.36
N ALA A 101 -3.52 15.02 1.29
CA ALA A 101 -2.84 16.13 1.96
C ALA A 101 -1.91 16.93 1.03
N LEU A 102 -1.48 16.34 -0.09
CA LEU A 102 -0.72 17.02 -1.14
C LEU A 102 -1.61 17.63 -2.24
N VAL A 103 -2.91 17.40 -2.21
CA VAL A 103 -3.82 18.01 -3.19
C VAL A 103 -4.10 19.44 -2.75
N GLU A 104 -3.66 20.42 -3.53
CA GLU A 104 -4.03 21.83 -3.33
C GLU A 104 -5.44 22.06 -3.84
N ASP A 105 -5.64 21.86 -5.14
CA ASP A 105 -6.95 21.80 -5.78
C ASP A 105 -7.01 20.70 -6.85
N LYS A 106 -8.21 20.35 -7.30
CA LYS A 106 -8.40 19.29 -8.30
C LYS A 106 -8.00 19.70 -9.71
N ALA A 107 -8.07 20.99 -10.06
CA ALA A 107 -7.80 21.47 -11.41
C ALA A 107 -6.29 21.43 -11.74
N ASN A 108 -5.48 21.68 -10.71
CA ASN A 108 -4.03 21.76 -10.72
C ASN A 108 -3.36 20.47 -10.23
N THR A 109 -4.13 19.39 -10.04
CA THR A 109 -3.59 18.08 -9.63
C THR A 109 -3.95 16.99 -10.63
N GLN A 110 -2.93 16.28 -11.07
CA GLN A 110 -3.03 15.06 -11.86
C GLN A 110 -2.56 13.85 -11.05
N ILE A 111 -3.15 12.69 -11.32
CA ILE A 111 -2.88 11.48 -10.54
C ILE A 111 -2.41 10.36 -11.48
N VAL A 112 -1.34 9.68 -11.08
CA VAL A 112 -1.00 8.33 -11.57
C VAL A 112 -1.31 7.35 -10.47
N THR A 113 -2.08 6.30 -10.76
CA THR A 113 -2.52 5.35 -9.73
C THR A 113 -1.86 4.00 -9.90
N VAL A 114 -1.38 3.43 -8.80
CA VAL A 114 -1.01 2.03 -8.68
C VAL A 114 -2.00 1.36 -7.73
N GLY A 115 -2.67 0.32 -8.21
CA GLY A 115 -3.63 -0.47 -7.46
C GLY A 115 -5.08 0.03 -7.61
N ARG A 116 -6.00 -0.93 -7.66
CA ARG A 116 -7.45 -0.70 -7.79
C ARG A 116 -8.01 0.29 -6.79
N LYS A 117 -7.58 0.24 -5.51
CA LYS A 117 -8.08 1.14 -4.45
C LYS A 117 -7.71 2.60 -4.70
N ALA A 118 -6.54 2.87 -5.27
CA ALA A 118 -6.13 4.23 -5.64
C ALA A 118 -7.01 4.74 -6.78
N ARG A 119 -7.07 4.00 -7.88
CA ARG A 119 -7.90 4.34 -9.03
C ARG A 119 -9.34 4.64 -8.64
N ASP A 120 -10.01 3.70 -7.96
CA ASP A 120 -11.43 3.84 -7.62
C ASP A 120 -11.67 5.05 -6.72
N PHE A 121 -10.75 5.35 -5.79
CA PHE A 121 -10.87 6.49 -4.88
C PHE A 121 -10.82 7.84 -5.61
N PHE A 122 -9.87 8.01 -6.53
CA PHE A 122 -9.69 9.26 -7.28
C PHE A 122 -10.72 9.40 -8.41
N LYS A 123 -11.06 8.29 -9.07
CA LYS A 123 -12.09 8.25 -10.12
C LYS A 123 -13.46 8.66 -9.58
N ASN A 124 -13.86 8.13 -8.42
CA ASN A 124 -15.14 8.48 -7.78
C ASN A 124 -15.20 9.94 -7.29
N ARG A 125 -14.04 10.63 -7.24
CA ARG A 125 -13.94 12.05 -6.88
C ARG A 125 -13.70 12.95 -8.10
N SER A 126 -13.75 12.41 -9.32
CA SER A 126 -13.55 13.14 -10.57
C SER A 126 -12.19 13.87 -10.63
N PHE A 127 -11.13 13.23 -10.13
CA PHE A 127 -9.76 13.69 -10.39
C PHE A 127 -9.32 13.31 -11.80
N ASP A 128 -8.39 14.09 -12.35
CA ASP A 128 -7.70 13.78 -13.60
C ASP A 128 -6.68 12.65 -13.36
N ILE A 129 -7.01 11.45 -13.83
CA ILE A 129 -6.14 10.27 -13.75
C ILE A 129 -5.45 10.11 -15.10
N VAL A 130 -4.16 10.43 -15.14
CA VAL A 130 -3.35 10.39 -16.37
C VAL A 130 -2.99 8.95 -16.74
N SER A 131 -2.74 8.10 -15.74
CA SER A 131 -2.39 6.69 -15.94
C SER A 131 -2.81 5.82 -14.75
N GLU A 132 -3.18 4.57 -15.03
CA GLU A 132 -3.57 3.58 -14.02
C GLU A 132 -2.85 2.23 -14.24
N HIS A 133 -2.30 1.68 -13.15
CA HIS A 133 -1.57 0.41 -13.13
C HIS A 133 -2.19 -0.51 -12.09
N ILE A 134 -2.83 -1.60 -12.54
CA ILE A 134 -3.68 -2.45 -11.70
C ILE A 134 -3.22 -3.90 -11.81
N GLY A 135 -3.40 -4.65 -10.73
CA GLY A 135 -3.02 -6.07 -10.65
C GLY A 135 -1.55 -6.28 -10.35
N ILE A 136 -0.84 -5.22 -9.93
CA ILE A 136 0.60 -5.23 -9.68
C ILE A 136 0.96 -4.98 -8.20
N SER A 137 0.01 -4.57 -7.34
CA SER A 137 0.33 -4.03 -6.00
C SER A 137 1.03 -5.06 -5.08
N GLU A 138 0.60 -6.32 -5.11
CA GLU A 138 1.19 -7.39 -4.27
C GLU A 138 2.49 -7.97 -4.84
N LYS A 139 2.71 -7.86 -6.15
CA LYS A 139 3.80 -8.53 -6.88
C LYS A 139 4.39 -7.63 -7.97
N PRO A 140 4.94 -6.46 -7.61
CA PRO A 140 5.55 -5.58 -8.58
C PRO A 140 6.77 -6.23 -9.22
N ARG A 141 7.03 -5.90 -10.48
CA ARG A 141 8.19 -6.32 -11.26
C ARG A 141 8.93 -5.08 -11.76
N ALA A 142 10.22 -5.22 -12.05
CA ALA A 142 11.03 -4.14 -12.60
C ALA A 142 10.38 -3.49 -13.84
N GLN A 143 9.81 -4.28 -14.75
CA GLN A 143 9.11 -3.77 -15.95
C GLN A 143 7.97 -2.80 -15.62
N HIS A 144 7.27 -2.99 -14.49
CA HIS A 144 6.21 -2.07 -14.07
C HIS A 144 6.79 -0.74 -13.59
N ALA A 145 7.88 -0.78 -12.82
CA ALA A 145 8.58 0.42 -12.39
C ALA A 145 9.17 1.20 -13.57
N GLN A 146 9.74 0.50 -14.57
CA GLN A 146 10.27 1.13 -15.78
C GLN A 146 9.17 1.89 -16.52
N LYS A 147 8.04 1.22 -16.77
CA LYS A 147 6.90 1.84 -17.45
C LYS A 147 6.40 3.09 -16.71
N ILE A 148 6.26 3.02 -15.39
CA ILE A 148 5.83 4.18 -14.59
C ILE A 148 6.88 5.29 -14.66
N ALA A 149 8.17 4.97 -14.57
CA ALA A 149 9.24 5.97 -14.66
C ALA A 149 9.21 6.69 -16.03
N ASP A 150 9.10 5.94 -17.12
CA ASP A 150 9.03 6.50 -18.47
C ASP A 150 7.82 7.42 -18.64
N GLU A 151 6.65 7.01 -18.12
CA GLU A 151 5.42 7.83 -18.13
C GLU A 151 5.60 9.13 -17.33
N LEU A 152 6.24 9.09 -16.15
CA LEU A 152 6.47 10.28 -15.34
C LEU A 152 7.51 11.22 -15.98
N ILE A 153 8.56 10.68 -16.59
CA ILE A 153 9.59 11.46 -17.29
C ILE A 153 8.99 12.17 -18.50
N ALA A 154 8.20 11.46 -19.31
CA ALA A 154 7.52 12.04 -20.46
C ALA A 154 6.57 13.17 -20.03
N ALA A 155 5.71 12.90 -19.04
CA ALA A 155 4.74 13.87 -18.56
C ALA A 155 5.38 15.13 -17.95
N PHE A 156 6.55 14.99 -17.29
CA PHE A 156 7.31 16.13 -16.80
C PHE A 156 7.98 16.93 -17.92
N SER A 157 8.63 16.23 -18.87
CA SER A 157 9.40 16.84 -19.95
C SER A 157 8.53 17.55 -21.00
N GLU A 158 7.25 17.19 -21.12
CA GLU A 158 6.29 17.84 -22.03
C GLU A 158 5.87 19.27 -21.58
N GLY A 159 6.25 19.72 -20.38
CA GLY A 159 6.11 21.13 -19.98
C GLY A 159 4.74 21.55 -19.41
N GLY A 160 3.95 20.61 -18.87
CA GLY A 160 2.67 20.90 -18.19
C GLY A 160 2.65 20.59 -16.69
N ILE A 161 3.72 19.98 -16.19
CA ILE A 161 3.82 19.48 -14.82
C ILE A 161 4.96 20.20 -14.12
N LYS A 162 4.65 20.79 -12.96
CA LYS A 162 5.60 21.55 -12.17
C LYS A 162 6.45 20.67 -11.27
N GLU A 163 5.84 19.63 -10.73
CA GLU A 163 6.47 18.75 -9.75
C GLU A 163 5.76 17.41 -9.69
N VAL A 164 6.53 16.36 -9.37
CA VAL A 164 6.06 14.98 -9.28
C VAL A 164 6.30 14.48 -7.87
N TYR A 165 5.22 14.04 -7.20
CA TYR A 165 5.28 13.39 -5.90
C TYR A 165 4.94 11.91 -6.02
N MET A 166 5.55 11.11 -5.15
CA MET A 166 5.23 9.71 -4.96
C MET A 166 4.73 9.49 -3.54
N ILE A 167 3.58 8.87 -3.44
CA ILE A 167 3.02 8.35 -2.19
C ILE A 167 3.15 6.84 -2.20
N TYR A 168 3.91 6.33 -1.25
CA TYR A 168 4.09 4.90 -1.02
C TYR A 168 4.04 4.63 0.48
N THR A 169 3.97 3.36 0.88
CA THR A 169 4.02 3.00 2.30
C THR A 169 5.33 2.31 2.59
N ARG A 170 6.15 2.90 3.46
CA ARG A 170 7.40 2.32 3.92
C ARG A 170 7.14 1.21 4.92
N PHE A 171 7.73 0.05 4.65
CA PHE A 171 7.73 -1.08 5.55
C PHE A 171 8.79 -0.88 6.64
N VAL A 172 8.36 -0.70 7.89
CA VAL A 172 9.27 -0.57 9.04
C VAL A 172 9.38 -1.90 9.78
N SER A 173 8.24 -2.47 10.13
CA SER A 173 8.16 -3.76 10.82
C SER A 173 6.87 -4.49 10.44
N ALA A 174 6.71 -5.71 10.95
CA ALA A 174 5.47 -6.47 10.75
C ALA A 174 4.22 -5.75 11.28
N ILE A 175 4.39 -4.82 12.23
CA ILE A 175 3.31 -4.06 12.86
C ILE A 175 3.24 -2.63 12.30
N THR A 176 4.40 -2.03 12.03
CA THR A 176 4.50 -0.61 11.68
C THR A 176 4.74 -0.42 10.18
N CYS A 177 3.78 0.25 9.54
CA CYS A 177 3.85 0.69 8.15
C CYS A 177 3.51 2.19 8.10
N VAL A 178 4.35 3.00 7.45
CA VAL A 178 4.21 4.46 7.47
C VAL A 178 4.01 4.97 6.04
N PRO A 179 2.90 5.65 5.72
CA PRO A 179 2.75 6.31 4.43
C PRO A 179 3.72 7.50 4.35
N GLU A 180 4.44 7.61 3.24
CA GLU A 180 5.41 8.67 3.01
C GLU A 180 5.13 9.38 1.69
N ALA A 181 5.36 10.69 1.71
CA ALA A 181 5.34 11.53 0.54
C ALA A 181 6.78 11.88 0.18
N VAL A 182 7.19 11.53 -1.03
CA VAL A 182 8.54 11.83 -1.55
C VAL A 182 8.41 12.61 -2.84
N LYS A 183 9.10 13.75 -2.93
CA LYS A 183 9.22 14.49 -4.17
C LYS A 183 10.21 13.77 -5.08
N LEU A 184 9.78 13.44 -6.29
CA LEU A 184 10.61 12.76 -7.30
C LEU A 184 11.21 13.73 -8.30
N LEU A 185 10.42 14.70 -8.77
CA LEU A 185 10.83 15.69 -9.76
C LEU A 185 10.31 17.09 -9.39
N PRO A 186 11.01 18.17 -9.77
CA PRO A 186 12.37 18.15 -10.30
C PRO A 186 13.36 17.58 -9.28
N PHE A 187 14.45 17.00 -9.76
CA PHE A 187 15.50 16.51 -8.88
C PHE A 187 16.13 17.67 -8.13
N GLU A 188 16.13 17.57 -6.81
CA GLU A 188 16.84 18.49 -5.95
C GLU A 188 18.16 17.83 -5.57
N ALA A 189 19.28 18.50 -5.84
CA ALA A 189 20.56 18.07 -5.31
C ALA A 189 20.45 18.09 -3.77
N PRO A 190 20.70 16.97 -3.08
CA PRO A 190 20.64 16.97 -1.63
C PRO A 190 21.72 17.87 -1.06
N GLU A 191 21.42 18.49 0.08
CA GLU A 191 22.34 19.36 0.80
C GLU A 191 23.64 18.63 1.16
N ASP A 192 24.76 19.36 1.10
CA ASP A 192 26.09 18.82 1.39
C ASP A 192 26.17 18.35 2.84
N ASP A 193 26.32 17.04 3.06
CA ASP A 193 26.40 16.42 4.38
C ASP A 193 27.82 16.42 4.96
N GLY A 194 28.77 17.05 4.27
CA GLY A 194 30.17 17.15 4.68
C GLY A 194 30.92 15.82 4.63
N GLN A 195 30.34 14.77 4.04
CA GLN A 195 31.04 13.50 3.86
C GLN A 195 32.10 13.59 2.75
N PRO A 196 33.22 12.84 2.89
CA PRO A 196 34.26 12.81 1.87
C PRO A 196 33.67 12.35 0.53
N ARG A 197 33.61 13.27 -0.43
CA ARG A 197 33.10 13.03 -1.77
C ARG A 197 34.12 12.24 -2.56
N ALA A 198 33.70 11.14 -3.16
CA ALA A 198 34.54 10.43 -4.12
C ALA A 198 34.73 11.31 -5.36
N GLN A 199 35.99 11.55 -5.76
CA GLN A 199 36.30 12.20 -7.02
C GLN A 199 36.14 11.17 -8.14
N TYR A 200 35.18 11.40 -9.02
CA TYR A 200 34.92 10.56 -10.18
C TYR A 200 35.51 11.19 -11.44
N ILE A 201 36.06 10.35 -12.32
CA ILE A 201 36.33 10.71 -13.70
C ILE A 201 35.11 10.24 -14.49
N TYR A 202 34.47 11.16 -15.21
CA TYR A 202 33.29 10.87 -16.02
C TYR A 202 33.69 10.66 -17.47
N GLU A 203 33.16 9.62 -18.09
CA GLU A 203 33.38 9.31 -19.50
C GLU A 203 32.01 8.99 -20.13
N PRO A 204 31.58 9.68 -21.21
CA PRO A 204 32.33 10.71 -21.97
C PRO A 204 32.44 12.07 -21.26
N ASP A 205 31.42 12.49 -20.51
CA ASP A 205 31.38 13.74 -19.74
C ASP A 205 30.30 13.64 -18.63
N ALA A 206 30.30 14.58 -17.67
CA ALA A 206 29.40 14.54 -16.51
C ALA A 206 27.91 14.72 -16.89
N GLU A 207 27.61 15.55 -17.90
CA GLU A 207 26.25 15.83 -18.35
C GLU A 207 25.62 14.61 -19.00
N THR A 208 26.33 13.96 -19.93
CA THR A 208 25.88 12.72 -20.58
C THR A 208 25.67 11.59 -19.57
N VAL A 209 26.59 11.45 -18.61
CA VAL A 209 26.47 10.44 -17.55
C VAL A 209 25.25 10.74 -16.66
N LEU A 210 25.06 12.00 -16.27
CA LEU A 210 23.91 12.41 -15.47
C LEU A 210 22.59 12.16 -16.20
N GLY A 211 22.51 12.47 -17.50
CA GLY A 211 21.33 12.24 -18.33
C GLY A 211 20.90 10.76 -18.40
N HIS A 212 21.85 9.82 -18.36
CA HIS A 212 21.52 8.40 -18.28
C HIS A 212 21.17 7.94 -16.85
N LEU A 213 21.81 8.53 -15.83
CA LEU A 213 21.61 8.13 -14.44
C LEU A 213 20.29 8.63 -13.84
N LEU A 214 19.80 9.81 -14.22
CA LEU A 214 18.56 10.37 -13.67
C LEU A 214 17.33 9.49 -13.95
N PRO A 215 17.07 9.03 -15.19
CA PRO A 215 16.00 8.06 -15.45
C PRO A 215 16.18 6.76 -14.67
N GLN A 216 17.41 6.26 -14.59
CA GLN A 216 17.71 5.03 -13.86
C GLN A 216 17.41 5.19 -12.37
N TYR A 217 17.71 6.34 -11.77
CA TYR A 217 17.36 6.61 -10.39
C TYR A 217 15.86 6.68 -10.16
N LEU A 218 15.12 7.34 -11.05
CA LEU A 218 13.67 7.38 -10.95
C LEU A 218 13.09 5.96 -10.97
N PHE A 219 13.54 5.14 -11.93
CA PHE A 219 13.20 3.72 -12.00
C PHE A 219 13.52 2.98 -10.69
N THR A 220 14.75 3.10 -10.17
CA THR A 220 15.15 2.37 -8.95
C THR A 220 14.37 2.80 -7.72
N THR A 221 14.08 4.10 -7.59
CA THR A 221 13.33 4.68 -6.48
C THR A 221 11.88 4.22 -6.52
N ILE A 222 11.25 4.25 -7.69
CA ILE A 222 9.88 3.74 -7.87
C ILE A 222 9.83 2.24 -7.62
N TYR A 223 10.82 1.48 -8.10
CA TYR A 223 10.85 0.03 -7.89
C TYR A 223 11.02 -0.32 -6.40
N ALA A 224 11.89 0.40 -5.69
CA ALA A 224 12.05 0.26 -4.25
C ALA A 224 10.74 0.57 -3.50
N ALA A 225 10.07 1.67 -3.86
CA ALA A 225 8.80 2.08 -3.27
C ALA A 225 7.66 1.08 -3.55
N LEU A 226 7.60 0.50 -4.74
CA LEU A 226 6.66 -0.57 -5.09
C LEU A 226 6.89 -1.81 -4.22
N LEU A 227 8.15 -2.25 -4.06
CA LEU A 227 8.50 -3.41 -3.24
C LEU A 227 8.17 -3.18 -1.75
N GLN A 228 8.49 -2.00 -1.23
CA GLN A 228 8.14 -1.63 0.15
C GLN A 228 6.63 -1.55 0.34
N SER A 229 5.90 -0.96 -0.61
CA SER A 229 4.44 -0.91 -0.59
C SER A 229 3.81 -2.29 -0.61
N ALA A 230 4.32 -3.21 -1.43
CA ALA A 230 3.86 -4.60 -1.48
C ALA A 230 4.09 -5.31 -0.14
N ALA A 231 5.27 -5.13 0.47
CA ALA A 231 5.56 -5.67 1.80
C ALA A 231 4.62 -5.08 2.87
N SER A 232 4.41 -3.77 2.88
CA SER A 232 3.46 -3.10 3.79
C SER A 232 2.01 -3.54 3.60
N GLU A 233 1.57 -3.74 2.36
CA GLU A 233 0.24 -4.24 2.04
C GLU A 233 0.03 -5.64 2.62
N LEU A 234 0.99 -6.55 2.38
CA LEU A 234 0.94 -7.93 2.85
C LEU A 234 1.02 -8.01 4.38
N SER A 235 1.84 -7.16 5.00
CA SER A 235 1.94 -7.06 6.45
C SER A 235 0.65 -6.56 7.09
N SER A 236 0.05 -5.53 6.51
CA SER A 236 -1.22 -4.99 7.00
C SER A 236 -2.36 -5.99 6.83
N ARG A 237 -2.34 -6.79 5.76
CA ARG A 237 -3.29 -7.87 5.52
C ARG A 237 -3.12 -9.02 6.51
N MET A 238 -1.89 -9.46 6.74
CA MET A 238 -1.56 -10.47 7.76
C MET A 238 -2.14 -10.06 9.12
N ASN A 239 -1.82 -8.85 9.60
CA ASN A 239 -2.34 -8.36 10.88
C ASN A 239 -3.87 -8.23 10.90
N ALA A 240 -4.48 -7.73 9.82
CA ALA A 240 -5.93 -7.60 9.74
C ALA A 240 -6.64 -8.97 9.78
N MET A 241 -6.06 -9.99 9.15
CA MET A 241 -6.61 -11.35 9.12
C MET A 241 -6.37 -12.11 10.42
N SER A 242 -5.21 -11.92 11.06
CA SER A 242 -4.92 -12.43 12.40
C SER A 242 -5.93 -11.86 13.41
N ASN A 243 -6.08 -10.54 13.48
CA ASN A 243 -7.08 -9.88 14.34
C ASN A 243 -8.51 -10.35 14.04
N ALA A 244 -8.86 -10.55 12.76
CA ALA A 244 -10.19 -11.04 12.39
C ALA A 244 -10.43 -12.49 12.85
N THR A 245 -9.39 -13.32 12.85
CA THR A 245 -9.43 -14.72 13.32
C THR A 245 -9.65 -14.79 14.83
N ASP A 246 -8.97 -13.94 15.59
CA ASP A 246 -9.12 -13.84 17.04
C ASP A 246 -10.51 -13.32 17.41
N ASN A 247 -10.96 -12.23 16.77
CA ASN A 247 -12.31 -11.68 16.95
C ASN A 247 -13.41 -12.71 16.63
N ALA A 248 -13.22 -13.54 15.60
CA ALA A 248 -14.15 -14.61 15.27
C ALA A 248 -14.18 -15.69 16.36
N GLY A 249 -13.02 -16.04 16.93
CA GLY A 249 -12.90 -16.97 18.05
C GLY A 249 -13.66 -16.49 19.29
N GLU A 250 -13.49 -15.22 19.67
CA GLU A 250 -14.23 -14.62 20.78
C GLU A 250 -15.75 -14.64 20.54
N LEU A 251 -16.18 -14.31 19.31
CA LEU A 251 -17.58 -14.30 18.95
C LEU A 251 -18.20 -15.71 18.99
N ILE A 252 -17.46 -16.72 18.54
CA ILE A 252 -17.88 -18.13 18.65
C ILE A 252 -18.08 -18.50 20.11
N GLY A 253 -17.13 -18.18 21.00
CA GLY A 253 -17.27 -18.45 22.43
C GLY A 253 -18.52 -17.81 23.04
N LYS A 254 -18.79 -16.54 22.71
CA LYS A 254 -20.01 -15.84 23.15
C LYS A 254 -21.29 -16.50 22.62
N LEU A 255 -21.31 -16.90 21.35
CA LEU A 255 -22.45 -17.56 20.72
C LEU A 255 -22.70 -18.96 21.28
N ASP A 256 -21.64 -19.72 21.59
CA ASP A 256 -21.76 -21.06 22.18
C ASP A 256 -22.36 -21.00 23.60
N LEU A 257 -21.93 -20.04 24.42
CA LEU A 257 -22.54 -19.79 25.73
C LEU A 257 -24.03 -19.43 25.61
N TYR A 258 -24.36 -18.52 24.69
CA TYR A 258 -25.74 -18.11 24.45
C TYR A 258 -26.60 -19.26 23.92
N TYR A 259 -26.08 -20.06 22.99
CA TYR A 259 -26.74 -21.25 22.45
C TYR A 259 -27.09 -22.24 23.57
N ASN A 260 -26.15 -22.54 24.46
CA ASN A 260 -26.38 -23.46 25.57
C ASN A 260 -27.43 -22.94 26.54
N LYS A 261 -27.43 -21.64 26.83
CA LYS A 261 -28.44 -20.98 27.67
C LYS A 261 -29.85 -21.11 27.06
N VAL A 262 -30.01 -20.80 25.78
CA VAL A 262 -31.30 -20.91 25.08
C VAL A 262 -31.74 -22.37 24.98
N ARG A 263 -30.80 -23.29 24.75
CA ARG A 263 -31.10 -24.74 24.69
C ARG A 263 -31.66 -25.24 26.03
N GLN A 264 -31.01 -24.87 27.13
CA GLN A 264 -31.48 -25.24 28.48
C GLN A 264 -32.86 -24.67 28.77
N ALA A 265 -33.09 -23.38 28.47
CA ALA A 265 -34.41 -22.77 28.63
C ALA A 265 -35.50 -23.45 27.78
N GLY A 266 -35.17 -23.86 26.55
CA GLY A 266 -36.05 -24.64 25.68
C GLY A 266 -36.44 -25.99 26.30
N ILE A 267 -35.45 -26.76 26.77
CA ILE A 267 -35.68 -28.05 27.45
C ILE A 267 -36.55 -27.84 28.70
N THR A 268 -36.28 -26.83 29.51
CA THR A 268 -37.07 -26.53 30.71
C THR A 268 -38.52 -26.19 30.36
N ASN A 269 -38.75 -25.40 29.30
CA ASN A 269 -40.09 -25.07 28.85
C ASN A 269 -40.84 -26.30 28.33
N GLU A 270 -40.19 -27.13 27.51
CA GLU A 270 -40.77 -28.39 27.02
C GLU A 270 -41.18 -29.31 28.19
N ILE A 271 -40.33 -29.43 29.22
CA ILE A 271 -40.65 -30.21 30.43
C ILE A 271 -41.85 -29.61 31.17
N ASN A 272 -41.88 -28.29 31.36
CA ASN A 272 -42.98 -27.60 32.04
C ASN A 272 -44.30 -27.75 31.29
N GLU A 273 -44.29 -27.71 29.96
CA GLU A 273 -45.47 -27.92 29.12
C GLU A 273 -45.99 -29.36 29.24
N ILE A 274 -45.11 -30.37 29.24
CA ILE A 274 -45.48 -31.78 29.42
C ILE A 274 -46.10 -32.01 30.81
N VAL A 275 -45.47 -31.50 31.86
CA VAL A 275 -45.96 -31.66 33.25
C VAL A 275 -47.28 -30.92 33.45
N GLY A 276 -47.39 -29.68 32.98
CA GLY A 276 -48.63 -28.90 33.07
C GLY A 276 -49.79 -29.52 32.29
N GLY A 277 -49.52 -30.09 31.10
CA GLY A 277 -50.53 -30.80 30.33
C GLY A 277 -50.99 -32.11 30.98
N ALA A 278 -50.08 -32.84 31.63
CA ALA A 278 -50.41 -34.06 32.36
C ALA A 278 -51.22 -33.78 33.64
N GLU A 279 -50.91 -32.71 34.36
CA GLU A 279 -51.69 -32.24 35.53
C GLU A 279 -53.11 -31.79 35.14
N ALA A 280 -53.28 -31.10 34.01
CA ALA A 280 -54.58 -30.61 33.56
C ALA A 280 -55.58 -31.72 33.17
N LEU A 281 -55.13 -32.97 33.03
CA LEU A 281 -55.95 -34.14 32.70
C LEU A 281 -56.38 -34.95 33.95
N LYS A 282 -55.91 -34.59 35.15
CA LYS A 282 -56.40 -35.13 36.42
C LYS A 282 -57.63 -34.39 36.91
#